data_AF-A0A915EPL3-F1
#
_entry.id   AF-A0A915EPL3-F1
#
_cell.length_a   1.000
_cell.length_b   1.000
_cell.length_c   1.000
_cell.angle_alpha   90.00
_cell.angle_beta   90.00
_cell.angle_gamma   90.00
#
_symmetry.space_group_name_H-M   'P 1'
#
loop_
_entity.id
_entity.type
_entity.pdbx_description
1 polymer ?
#
loop_
_entity_poly.entity_id
_entity_poly.type
_entity_poly.pdbx_seq_one_letter_code
_entity_poly.pdbx_strand_id
1 'polypeptide(L)'
;MAEFPDFGKHCSVPECRLLEFLPMKCDACTSILCSQHILYDAHRCQSAYRKNIQVPVCPLCNKPVPTAKNELPDQKVGEHIDRDCKSDPAKQKRNDDLQCSMLTCKKRELVPINCRDCRRNFCLNHRHTSEHNCLKHKENPMLRKRSGSVMQVAQNFSTENDEELAKALHAAMNGNFPSVDPEEMSRRLARQLQEEEYRNSNGNQSQPENSSQRCNVS
;
A
#
# COMPACT_ATOMS: atom_id res chain seq x y z
N MET A 1 -62.64 -18.08 -39.60
CA MET A 1 -61.74 -18.55 -38.52
C MET A 1 -60.34 -18.50 -39.10
N ALA A 2 -59.53 -17.52 -38.73
CA ALA A 2 -58.14 -17.44 -39.17
C ALA A 2 -57.29 -18.16 -38.11
N GLU A 3 -56.90 -19.39 -38.41
CA GLU A 3 -55.94 -20.14 -37.61
C GLU A 3 -54.55 -19.60 -37.99
N PHE A 4 -53.95 -18.77 -37.13
CA PHE A 4 -52.57 -18.30 -37.29
C PHE A 4 -51.62 -19.41 -36.84
N PRO A 5 -50.91 -20.11 -37.74
CA PRO A 5 -50.07 -21.24 -37.36
C PRO A 5 -48.74 -20.74 -36.79
N ASP A 6 -48.44 -21.13 -35.55
CA ASP A 6 -47.09 -21.24 -34.99
C ASP A 6 -46.25 -19.94 -34.90
N PHE A 7 -46.83 -18.83 -34.41
CA PHE A 7 -46.04 -17.65 -34.06
C PHE A 7 -45.39 -17.81 -32.69
N GLY A 8 -44.10 -18.10 -32.68
CA GLY A 8 -43.27 -18.15 -31.48
C GLY A 8 -42.53 -19.46 -31.33
N LYS A 9 -41.54 -19.48 -30.43
CA LYS A 9 -40.82 -20.71 -30.07
C LYS A 9 -40.87 -20.88 -28.56
N HIS A 10 -41.01 -22.12 -28.13
CA HIS A 10 -41.01 -22.45 -26.72
C HIS A 10 -39.59 -22.34 -26.15
N CYS A 11 -39.50 -21.88 -24.91
CA CYS A 11 -38.25 -21.93 -24.17
C CYS A 11 -37.74 -23.38 -24.04
N SER A 12 -36.46 -23.58 -24.28
CA SER A 12 -35.79 -24.90 -24.21
C SER A 12 -35.60 -25.39 -22.76
N VAL A 13 -35.85 -24.54 -21.76
CA VAL A 13 -35.82 -24.93 -20.34
C VAL A 13 -37.07 -25.76 -20.02
N PRO A 14 -36.91 -26.99 -19.49
CA PRO A 14 -38.02 -27.93 -19.32
C PRO A 14 -39.10 -27.44 -18.34
N GLU A 15 -38.71 -26.60 -17.37
CA GLU A 15 -39.60 -26.05 -16.34
C GLU A 15 -40.44 -24.86 -16.83
N CYS A 16 -39.98 -24.13 -17.84
CA CYS A 16 -40.66 -22.93 -18.32
C CYS A 16 -41.59 -23.23 -19.49
N ARG A 17 -41.06 -23.84 -20.57
CA ARG A 17 -41.75 -24.08 -21.85
C ARG A 17 -42.64 -22.92 -22.34
N LEU A 18 -42.38 -21.70 -21.92
CA LEU A 18 -43.21 -20.55 -22.29
C LEU A 18 -43.05 -20.30 -23.79
N LEU A 19 -44.18 -20.12 -24.48
CA LEU A 19 -44.22 -19.70 -25.88
C LEU A 19 -43.79 -18.23 -25.95
N GLU A 20 -42.61 -17.97 -26.48
CA GLU A 20 -42.10 -16.61 -26.68
C GLU A 20 -42.23 -16.19 -28.14
N PHE A 21 -42.80 -15.00 -28.32
CA PHE A 21 -42.99 -14.38 -29.62
C PHE A 21 -41.70 -13.73 -30.12
N LEU A 22 -40.71 -13.54 -29.23
CA LEU A 22 -39.36 -13.10 -29.60
C LEU A 22 -38.31 -14.12 -29.14
N PRO A 23 -38.13 -15.23 -29.88
CA PRO A 23 -37.16 -16.27 -29.55
C PRO A 23 -35.74 -15.71 -29.52
N MET A 24 -35.12 -15.69 -28.34
CA MET A 24 -33.73 -15.27 -28.20
C MET A 24 -32.83 -16.51 -28.12
N LYS A 25 -31.71 -16.47 -28.84
CA LYS A 25 -30.71 -17.55 -28.82
C LYS A 25 -29.59 -17.19 -27.86
N CYS A 26 -29.23 -18.13 -26.99
CA CYS A 26 -28.02 -18.01 -26.19
C CYS A 26 -26.79 -17.99 -27.10
N ASP A 27 -25.87 -17.05 -26.91
CA ASP A 27 -24.62 -16.96 -27.67
C ASP A 27 -23.59 -18.06 -27.30
N ALA A 28 -23.77 -18.73 -26.16
CA ALA A 28 -22.90 -19.81 -25.70
C ALA A 28 -23.40 -21.22 -26.07
N CYS A 29 -24.69 -21.51 -25.90
CA CYS A 29 -25.28 -22.83 -26.18
C CYS A 29 -26.30 -22.86 -27.32
N THR A 30 -26.59 -21.71 -27.95
CA THR A 30 -27.51 -21.58 -29.10
C THR A 30 -28.95 -22.04 -28.86
N SER A 31 -29.31 -22.35 -27.61
CA SER A 31 -30.66 -22.78 -27.23
C SER A 31 -31.63 -21.60 -27.28
N ILE A 32 -32.88 -21.87 -27.63
CA ILE A 32 -33.95 -20.86 -27.68
C ILE A 32 -34.49 -20.65 -26.26
N LEU A 33 -34.43 -19.41 -25.79
CA LEU A 33 -34.77 -19.02 -24.43
C LEU A 33 -35.73 -17.84 -24.42
N CYS A 34 -36.51 -17.73 -23.35
CA CYS A 34 -37.37 -16.59 -23.13
C CYS A 34 -36.64 -15.42 -22.46
N SER A 35 -37.29 -14.26 -22.40
CA SER A 35 -36.81 -13.05 -21.72
C SER A 35 -36.32 -13.31 -20.28
N GLN A 36 -36.96 -14.21 -19.55
CA GLN A 36 -36.60 -14.56 -18.17
C GLN A 36 -35.45 -15.57 -18.08
N HIS A 37 -35.24 -16.40 -19.12
CA HIS A 37 -34.25 -17.48 -19.10
C HIS A 37 -33.01 -17.20 -19.97
N ILE A 38 -32.89 -16.02 -20.58
CA ILE A 38 -31.77 -15.66 -21.47
C ILE A 38 -30.43 -15.54 -20.74
N LEU A 39 -30.45 -15.18 -19.45
CA LEU A 39 -29.25 -15.11 -18.62
C LEU A 39 -28.65 -16.50 -18.41
N TYR A 40 -27.32 -16.62 -18.44
CA TYR A 40 -26.64 -17.91 -18.33
C TYR A 40 -26.99 -18.69 -17.06
N ASP A 41 -27.20 -17.99 -15.94
CA ASP A 41 -27.52 -18.61 -14.66
C ASP A 41 -28.96 -19.16 -14.62
N ALA A 42 -29.90 -18.47 -15.28
CA ALA A 42 -31.31 -18.84 -15.29
C ALA A 42 -31.57 -20.16 -16.02
N HIS A 43 -30.81 -20.47 -17.08
CA HIS A 43 -30.93 -21.74 -17.81
C HIS A 43 -29.78 -22.72 -17.54
N ARG A 44 -28.94 -22.46 -16.51
CA ARG A 44 -27.76 -23.27 -16.14
C ARG A 44 -26.92 -23.63 -17.37
N CYS A 45 -26.50 -22.61 -18.12
CA CYS A 45 -25.80 -22.79 -19.39
C CYS A 45 -24.51 -23.59 -19.21
N GLN A 46 -24.42 -24.77 -19.84
CA GLN A 46 -23.22 -25.60 -19.81
C GLN A 46 -21.98 -24.90 -20.41
N SER A 47 -22.21 -23.98 -21.35
CA SER A 47 -21.16 -23.21 -22.04
C SER A 47 -20.93 -21.82 -21.46
N ALA A 48 -21.51 -21.48 -20.29
CA ALA A 48 -21.38 -20.14 -19.67
C ALA A 48 -19.92 -19.69 -19.57
N TYR A 49 -19.03 -20.59 -19.15
CA TYR A 49 -17.59 -20.35 -18.98
C TYR A 49 -16.89 -19.79 -20.23
N ARG A 50 -17.48 -19.99 -21.43
CA ARG A 50 -16.87 -19.52 -22.68
C ARG A 50 -17.15 -18.05 -22.97
N LYS A 51 -18.26 -17.50 -22.48
CA LYS A 51 -18.76 -16.18 -22.89
C LYS A 51 -19.12 -15.26 -21.73
N ASN A 52 -19.32 -15.80 -20.53
CA ASN A 52 -19.59 -15.05 -19.30
C ASN A 52 -18.29 -14.44 -18.73
N ILE A 53 -17.74 -13.43 -19.42
CA ILE A 53 -16.57 -12.68 -18.98
C ILE A 53 -17.04 -11.46 -18.21
N GLN A 54 -16.76 -11.44 -16.91
CA GLN A 54 -17.07 -10.31 -16.04
C GLN A 54 -15.96 -9.26 -16.17
N VAL A 55 -16.33 -8.03 -16.52
CA VAL A 55 -15.39 -6.92 -16.64
C VAL A 55 -15.38 -6.15 -15.31
N PRO A 56 -14.27 -6.17 -14.55
CA PRO A 56 -14.18 -5.44 -13.30
C PRO A 56 -14.20 -3.93 -13.55
N VAL A 57 -14.75 -3.19 -12.60
CA VAL A 57 -14.79 -1.73 -12.61
C VAL A 57 -13.73 -1.19 -11.67
N CYS A 58 -12.98 -0.18 -12.10
CA CYS A 58 -12.00 0.48 -11.23
C CYS A 58 -12.72 1.30 -10.14
N PRO A 59 -12.38 1.10 -8.84
CA PRO A 59 -13.05 1.79 -7.73
C PRO A 59 -12.72 3.30 -7.65
N LEU A 60 -11.67 3.76 -8.34
CA LEU A 60 -11.25 5.17 -8.29
C LEU A 60 -11.80 6.02 -9.43
N CYS A 61 -12.07 5.42 -10.59
CA CYS A 61 -12.50 6.15 -11.79
C CYS A 61 -13.83 5.66 -12.37
N ASN A 62 -14.39 4.59 -11.82
CA ASN A 62 -15.63 3.94 -12.27
C ASN A 62 -15.63 3.53 -13.74
N LYS A 63 -14.46 3.37 -14.36
CA LYS A 63 -14.33 2.88 -15.74
C LYS A 63 -14.16 1.36 -15.75
N PRO A 64 -14.77 0.66 -16.72
CA PRO A 64 -14.54 -0.76 -16.91
C PRO A 64 -13.08 -1.00 -17.30
N VAL A 65 -12.42 -1.95 -16.63
CA VAL A 65 -11.04 -2.32 -16.86
C VAL A 65 -10.99 -3.58 -17.73
N PRO A 66 -10.51 -3.50 -18.99
CA PRO A 66 -10.43 -4.66 -19.87
C PRO A 66 -9.57 -5.77 -19.25
N THR A 67 -10.18 -6.91 -18.96
CA THR A 67 -9.52 -8.08 -18.36
C THR A 67 -9.61 -9.24 -19.33
N ALA A 68 -8.47 -9.87 -19.66
CA ALA A 68 -8.44 -11.01 -20.57
C ALA A 68 -8.87 -12.31 -19.86
N LYS A 69 -9.21 -13.34 -20.65
CA LYS A 69 -9.88 -14.56 -20.19
C LYS A 69 -9.11 -15.46 -19.21
N ASN A 70 -7.89 -15.11 -18.81
CA ASN A 70 -7.06 -15.88 -17.88
C ASN A 70 -6.30 -14.98 -16.88
N GLU A 71 -6.68 -13.71 -16.78
CA GLU A 71 -6.01 -12.76 -15.90
C GLU A 71 -6.90 -12.47 -14.70
N LEU A 72 -6.29 -12.33 -13.52
CA LEU A 72 -7.02 -12.03 -12.31
C LEU A 72 -7.56 -10.59 -12.37
N PRO A 73 -8.87 -10.37 -12.10
CA PRO A 73 -9.48 -9.05 -12.11
C PRO A 73 -8.74 -8.04 -11.23
N ASP A 74 -8.35 -8.45 -10.02
CA ASP A 74 -7.69 -7.57 -9.05
C ASP A 74 -6.33 -7.08 -9.54
N GLN A 75 -5.55 -7.95 -10.19
CA GLN A 75 -4.24 -7.59 -10.73
C GLN A 75 -4.38 -6.56 -11.86
N LYS A 76 -5.36 -6.75 -12.76
CA LYS A 76 -5.60 -5.82 -13.88
C LYS A 76 -6.14 -4.48 -13.41
N VAL A 77 -7.01 -4.47 -12.41
CA VAL A 77 -7.47 -3.24 -11.77
C VAL A 77 -6.31 -2.53 -11.06
N GLY A 78 -5.43 -3.27 -10.37
CA GLY A 78 -4.22 -2.72 -9.74
C GLY A 78 -3.28 -2.08 -10.76
N GLU A 79 -2.98 -2.78 -11.86
CA GLU A 79 -2.15 -2.25 -12.94
C GLU A 79 -2.76 -0.98 -13.55
N HIS A 80 -4.07 -0.98 -13.80
CA HIS A 80 -4.78 0.21 -14.25
C HIS A 80 -4.64 1.36 -13.24
N ILE A 81 -4.87 1.12 -11.94
CA ILE A 81 -4.73 2.14 -10.88
C ILE A 81 -3.34 2.76 -10.92
N ASP A 82 -2.30 1.93 -11.03
CA ASP A 82 -0.91 2.35 -10.97
C ASP A 82 -0.44 3.05 -12.24
N ARG A 83 -0.91 2.68 -13.43
CA ARG A 83 -0.37 3.21 -14.71
C ARG A 83 -1.33 4.12 -15.47
N ASP A 84 -2.59 3.71 -15.62
CA ASP A 84 -3.51 4.26 -16.62
C ASP A 84 -4.69 5.03 -16.02
N CYS A 85 -4.89 4.96 -14.70
CA CYS A 85 -6.05 5.51 -14.04
C CYS A 85 -5.97 7.03 -13.94
N LYS A 86 -6.81 7.74 -14.70
CA LYS A 86 -6.79 9.21 -14.76
C LYS A 86 -7.53 9.91 -13.61
N SER A 87 -8.00 9.19 -12.60
CA SER A 87 -8.66 9.79 -11.43
C SER A 87 -7.68 10.61 -10.61
N ASP A 88 -8.19 11.63 -9.92
CA ASP A 88 -7.41 12.49 -9.05
C ASP A 88 -6.62 11.72 -7.96
N PRO A 89 -7.24 10.79 -7.20
CA PRO A 89 -6.50 9.99 -6.21
C PRO A 89 -5.38 9.12 -6.82
N ALA A 90 -5.56 8.60 -8.04
CA ALA A 90 -4.53 7.80 -8.71
C ALA A 90 -3.37 8.69 -9.21
N LYS A 91 -3.65 9.92 -9.66
CA LYS A 91 -2.62 10.90 -10.02
C LYS A 91 -1.82 11.36 -8.80
N GLN A 92 -2.49 11.59 -7.67
CA GLN A 92 -1.82 11.95 -6.41
C GLN A 92 -0.88 10.83 -5.94
N LYS A 93 -1.27 9.55 -6.10
CA LYS A 93 -0.38 8.41 -5.81
C LYS A 93 0.86 8.38 -6.73
N ARG A 94 0.71 8.78 -7.99
CA ARG A 94 1.78 8.84 -8.99
C ARG A 94 2.62 10.12 -8.96
N ASN A 95 2.30 11.07 -8.09
CA ASN A 95 2.77 12.46 -8.11
C ASN A 95 4.22 12.59 -8.64
N ASP A 96 4.35 13.22 -9.82
CA ASP A 96 5.64 13.36 -10.52
C ASP A 96 6.62 14.26 -9.75
N ASP A 97 6.14 15.10 -8.82
CA ASP A 97 6.96 15.91 -7.93
C ASP A 97 7.77 15.06 -6.94
N LEU A 98 7.40 13.78 -6.74
CA LEU A 98 8.14 12.80 -5.94
C LEU A 98 9.31 12.15 -6.69
N GLN A 99 9.48 12.45 -7.98
CA GLN A 99 10.61 11.95 -8.76
C GLN A 99 11.90 12.69 -8.44
N CYS A 100 13.01 11.95 -8.38
CA CYS A 100 14.33 12.54 -8.23
C CYS A 100 14.65 13.45 -9.42
N SER A 101 15.02 14.70 -9.14
CA SER A 101 15.38 15.71 -10.16
C SER A 101 16.78 15.52 -10.76
N MET A 102 17.51 14.48 -10.35
CA MET A 102 18.84 14.17 -10.87
C MET A 102 18.71 13.47 -12.22
N LEU A 103 19.38 13.97 -13.27
CA LEU A 103 19.26 13.52 -14.66
C LEU A 103 19.48 11.99 -14.84
N THR A 104 20.34 11.39 -14.02
CA THR A 104 20.68 9.96 -14.08
C THR A 104 19.77 9.09 -13.19
N CYS A 105 18.85 9.68 -12.43
CA CYS A 105 18.05 8.97 -11.44
C CYS A 105 16.55 9.01 -11.79
N LYS A 106 15.94 7.84 -11.92
CA LYS A 106 14.49 7.68 -12.14
C LYS A 106 13.74 7.19 -10.89
N LYS A 107 14.40 7.19 -9.73
CA LYS A 107 13.79 6.76 -8.46
C LYS A 107 12.74 7.79 -8.01
N ARG A 108 11.63 7.28 -7.48
CA ARG A 108 10.53 8.05 -6.87
C ARG A 108 10.41 7.60 -5.42
N GLU A 109 10.30 8.55 -4.51
CA GLU A 109 10.09 8.27 -3.08
C GLU A 109 8.62 8.45 -2.73
N LEU A 110 8.17 7.91 -1.60
CA LEU A 110 6.78 8.07 -1.13
C LEU A 110 6.52 9.45 -0.50
N VAL A 111 7.58 10.16 -0.13
CA VAL A 111 7.55 11.46 0.55
C VAL A 111 8.49 12.42 -0.18
N PRO A 112 8.12 13.70 -0.36
CA PRO A 112 9.00 14.66 -1.00
C PRO A 112 10.20 14.98 -0.11
N ILE A 113 11.40 14.85 -0.66
CA ILE A 113 12.68 15.18 -0.02
C ILE A 113 13.30 16.35 -0.76
N ASN A 114 12.96 17.55 -0.28
CA ASN A 114 13.37 18.79 -0.92
C ASN A 114 14.76 19.21 -0.40
N CYS A 115 15.69 19.49 -1.31
CA CYS A 115 16.97 20.08 -0.94
C CYS A 115 16.76 21.50 -0.39
N ARG A 116 17.35 21.81 0.78
CA ARG A 116 17.25 23.14 1.41
C ARG A 116 17.86 24.24 0.54
N ASP A 117 18.87 23.90 -0.25
CA ASP A 117 19.61 24.84 -1.06
C ASP A 117 18.92 25.10 -2.40
N CYS A 118 18.68 24.07 -3.21
CA CYS A 118 18.12 24.24 -4.56
C CYS A 118 16.61 24.04 -4.66
N ARG A 119 15.92 23.69 -3.56
CA ARG A 119 14.46 23.49 -3.47
C ARG A 119 13.86 22.46 -4.45
N ARG A 120 14.69 21.56 -4.98
CA ARG A 120 14.27 20.45 -5.85
C ARG A 120 14.16 19.15 -5.06
N ASN A 121 13.31 18.25 -5.53
CA ASN A 121 13.08 16.95 -4.93
C ASN A 121 14.14 15.92 -5.38
N PHE A 122 14.69 15.15 -4.45
CA PHE A 122 15.66 14.09 -4.72
C PHE A 122 15.30 12.81 -3.98
N CYS A 123 15.82 11.66 -4.44
CA CYS A 123 15.65 10.40 -3.71
C CYS A 123 16.54 10.35 -2.46
N LEU A 124 16.33 9.36 -1.57
CA LEU A 124 17.15 9.21 -0.37
C LEU A 124 18.65 9.11 -0.67
N ASN A 125 19.01 8.46 -1.77
CA ASN A 125 20.40 8.32 -2.23
C ASN A 125 21.00 9.64 -2.75
N HIS A 126 20.17 10.57 -3.24
CA HIS A 126 20.61 11.84 -3.80
C HIS A 126 20.21 13.04 -2.94
N ARG A 127 19.84 12.83 -1.67
CA ARG A 127 19.41 13.89 -0.75
C ARG A 127 20.51 14.91 -0.43
N HIS A 128 21.76 14.44 -0.35
CA HIS A 128 22.91 15.28 -0.01
C HIS A 128 23.40 16.12 -1.20
N THR A 129 23.89 17.33 -0.91
CA THR A 129 24.33 18.32 -1.91
C THR A 129 25.48 17.84 -2.80
N SER A 130 26.31 16.91 -2.30
CA SER A 130 27.37 16.23 -3.04
C SER A 130 26.80 15.27 -4.11
N GLU A 131 25.74 14.55 -3.77
CA GLU A 131 25.20 13.44 -4.58
C GLU A 131 24.32 13.94 -5.73
N HIS A 132 23.63 15.07 -5.57
CA HIS A 132 22.75 15.63 -6.61
C HIS A 132 23.30 16.86 -7.33
N ASN A 133 24.59 17.15 -7.18
CA ASN A 133 25.23 18.20 -7.96
C ASN A 133 24.49 19.55 -7.82
N CYS A 134 24.23 19.94 -6.57
CA CYS A 134 23.36 21.06 -6.20
C CYS A 134 23.79 22.37 -6.87
N LEU A 135 22.86 23.06 -7.56
CA LEU A 135 23.16 24.30 -8.29
C LEU A 135 23.84 25.37 -7.41
N LYS A 136 23.43 25.52 -6.15
CA LYS A 136 24.03 26.50 -5.24
C LYS A 136 25.46 26.14 -4.80
N HIS A 137 25.83 24.86 -4.85
CA HIS A 137 27.19 24.39 -4.54
C HIS A 137 28.07 24.28 -5.79
N LYS A 138 27.50 24.40 -7.00
CA LYS A 138 28.23 24.43 -8.27
C LYS A 138 28.86 25.79 -8.58
N GLU A 139 28.27 26.87 -8.10
CA GLU A 139 28.73 28.25 -8.34
C GLU A 139 29.95 28.65 -7.47
N ASN A 140 30.64 27.71 -6.81
CA ASN A 140 31.81 28.05 -6.01
C ASN A 140 32.97 27.05 -6.11
N PRO A 141 33.65 26.94 -7.27
CA PRO A 141 34.90 26.20 -7.40
C PRO A 141 36.14 26.98 -6.90
N MET A 142 35.99 27.97 -6.00
CA MET A 142 37.11 28.82 -5.52
C MET A 142 37.20 29.00 -4.00
N LEU A 143 36.94 27.96 -3.20
CA LEU A 143 37.43 27.94 -1.82
C LEU A 143 37.84 26.53 -1.34
N ARG A 144 38.79 25.92 -2.05
CA ARG A 144 39.67 24.89 -1.46
C ARG A 144 41.07 25.44 -1.30
N LYS A 145 41.29 26.22 -0.25
CA LYS A 145 42.64 26.44 0.32
C LYS A 145 42.55 26.41 1.84
N ARG A 146 43.34 25.49 2.42
CA ARG A 146 43.66 25.24 3.84
C ARG A 146 42.52 24.53 4.60
N SER A 147 42.74 23.36 5.21
CA SER A 147 43.81 23.07 6.17
C SER A 147 44.23 21.60 6.15
N GLY A 148 45.53 21.36 6.04
CA GLY A 148 46.16 20.27 6.79
C GLY A 148 46.27 20.69 8.25
N SER A 149 46.33 19.70 9.16
CA SER A 149 46.25 19.78 10.63
C SER A 149 44.85 20.04 11.22
N VAL A 150 44.13 18.95 11.49
CA VAL A 150 43.22 18.87 12.64
C VAL A 150 43.79 17.78 13.55
N MET A 151 44.60 18.22 14.51
CA MET A 151 44.91 17.49 15.72
C MET A 151 44.08 18.19 16.82
N GLN A 152 43.46 17.38 17.68
CA GLN A 152 42.82 17.76 18.94
C GLN A 152 41.49 18.51 18.87
N VAL A 153 40.39 17.77 19.05
CA VAL A 153 39.45 18.05 20.15
C VAL A 153 39.08 16.70 20.77
N ALA A 154 39.91 16.24 21.69
CA ALA A 154 39.46 15.35 22.74
C ALA A 154 39.24 16.20 23.99
N GLN A 155 38.31 15.75 24.84
CA GLN A 155 38.07 16.19 26.22
C GLN A 155 37.04 17.31 26.37
N ASN A 156 35.79 16.91 26.66
CA ASN A 156 35.24 17.02 28.01
C ASN A 156 33.78 16.59 28.02
N PHE A 157 33.52 15.32 28.32
CA PHE A 157 32.26 14.91 28.95
C PHE A 157 32.59 13.75 29.89
N SER A 158 32.44 14.01 31.19
CA SER A 158 32.52 12.99 32.21
C SER A 158 31.28 12.11 32.10
N THR A 159 31.42 10.81 31.84
CA THR A 159 30.48 9.87 32.43
C THR A 159 31.25 8.63 32.89
N GLU A 160 31.05 8.28 34.16
CA GLU A 160 31.66 7.12 34.81
C GLU A 160 30.97 5.80 34.40
N ASN A 161 30.34 5.73 33.22
CA ASN A 161 29.73 4.49 32.70
C ASN A 161 29.94 4.25 31.18
N ASP A 162 30.87 4.96 30.53
CA ASP A 162 31.05 4.89 29.08
C ASP A 162 31.88 3.70 28.56
N GLU A 163 32.39 2.80 29.42
CA GLU A 163 33.25 1.71 28.94
C GLU A 163 32.47 0.70 28.10
N GLU A 164 31.22 0.40 28.46
CA GLU A 164 30.36 -0.54 27.74
C GLU A 164 29.84 0.06 26.43
N LEU A 165 29.47 1.35 26.47
CA LEU A 165 29.02 2.08 25.28
C LEU A 165 30.15 2.29 24.29
N ALA A 166 31.36 2.61 24.76
CA ALA A 166 32.55 2.73 23.93
C ALA A 166 32.95 1.39 23.30
N LYS A 167 32.87 0.28 24.06
CA LYS A 167 33.10 -1.08 23.52
C LYS A 167 32.05 -1.46 22.47
N ALA A 168 30.78 -1.13 22.69
CA ALA A 168 29.70 -1.39 21.73
C ALA A 168 29.88 -0.58 20.43
N LEU A 169 30.27 0.69 20.53
CA LEU A 169 30.58 1.52 19.35
C LEU A 169 31.76 0.95 18.56
N HIS A 170 32.84 0.55 19.25
CA HIS A 170 34.01 -0.05 18.62
C HIS A 170 33.68 -1.38 17.90
N ALA A 171 32.84 -2.23 18.50
CA ALA A 171 32.41 -3.49 17.88
C ALA A 171 31.57 -3.26 16.61
N ALA A 172 30.69 -2.26 16.62
CA ALA A 172 29.88 -1.89 15.46
C ALA A 172 30.73 -1.32 14.30
N MET A 173 31.77 -0.53 14.61
CA MET A 173 32.68 0.01 13.59
C MET A 173 33.57 -1.08 12.95
N ASN A 174 33.91 -2.14 13.68
CA ASN A 174 34.69 -3.27 13.18
C ASN A 174 33.85 -4.40 12.55
N GLY A 175 32.53 -4.20 12.42
CA GLY A 175 31.62 -5.18 11.81
C GLY A 175 31.41 -6.47 12.62
N ASN A 176 31.84 -6.49 13.88
CA ASN A 176 31.68 -7.64 14.76
C ASN A 176 30.39 -7.49 15.58
N PHE A 177 29.26 -7.73 14.92
CA PHE A 177 27.96 -7.80 15.60
C PHE A 177 27.88 -9.14 16.36
N PRO A 178 27.60 -9.16 17.68
CA PRO A 178 27.19 -10.40 18.31
C PRO A 178 25.89 -10.83 17.65
N SER A 179 25.88 -12.03 17.06
CA SER A 179 24.66 -12.63 16.52
C SER A 179 23.74 -12.98 17.70
N VAL A 180 22.90 -12.05 18.10
CA VAL A 180 21.91 -12.30 19.15
C VAL A 180 20.77 -13.08 18.49
N ASP A 181 20.57 -14.31 18.95
CA ASP A 181 19.52 -15.18 18.44
C ASP A 181 18.14 -14.51 18.62
N PRO A 182 17.30 -14.41 17.57
CA PRO A 182 16.01 -13.71 17.64
C PRO A 182 15.10 -14.19 18.77
N GLU A 183 15.23 -15.46 19.17
CA GLU A 183 14.46 -16.03 20.27
C GLU A 183 14.89 -15.47 21.64
N GLU A 184 16.19 -15.22 21.83
CA GLU A 184 16.70 -14.65 23.09
C GLU A 184 16.26 -13.21 23.27
N MET A 185 16.25 -12.42 22.19
CA MET A 185 15.74 -11.04 22.21
C MET A 185 14.25 -10.99 22.56
N SER A 186 13.47 -11.92 21.99
CA SER A 186 12.03 -12.04 22.28
C SER A 186 11.77 -12.40 23.75
N ARG A 187 12.55 -13.33 24.31
CA ARG A 187 12.47 -13.73 25.72
C ARG A 187 12.85 -12.59 26.67
N ARG A 188 13.88 -11.79 26.33
CA ARG A 188 14.29 -10.61 27.13
C ARG A 188 13.22 -9.53 27.15
N LEU A 189 12.64 -9.20 26.00
CA LEU A 189 11.55 -8.22 25.90
C LEU A 189 10.31 -8.65 26.70
N ALA A 190 9.94 -9.93 26.62
CA ALA A 190 8.81 -10.47 27.38
C ALA A 190 8.99 -10.31 28.90
N ARG A 191 10.22 -10.54 29.41
CA ARG A 191 10.52 -10.35 30.84
C ARG A 191 10.40 -8.87 31.26
N GLN A 192 10.86 -7.94 30.43
CA GLN A 192 10.74 -6.49 30.72
C GLN A 192 9.29 -6.04 30.77
N LEU A 193 8.45 -6.45 29.81
CA LEU A 193 7.02 -6.11 29.80
C LEU A 193 6.29 -6.65 31.04
N GLN A 194 6.63 -7.86 31.46
CA GLN A 194 6.04 -8.47 32.66
C GLN A 194 6.45 -7.75 33.96
N GLU A 195 7.69 -7.25 34.04
CA GLU A 195 8.15 -6.40 35.15
C GLU A 195 7.48 -5.02 35.16
N GLU A 196 7.26 -4.41 33.99
CA GLU A 196 6.52 -3.15 33.88
C GLU A 196 5.05 -3.31 34.28
N GLU A 197 4.39 -4.38 33.85
CA GLU A 197 3.02 -4.70 34.27
C GLU A 197 2.93 -4.94 35.79
N TYR A 198 3.92 -5.63 36.38
CA TYR A 198 3.99 -5.83 37.83
C TYR A 198 4.23 -4.50 38.58
N ARG A 199 5.11 -3.62 38.07
CA ARG A 199 5.31 -2.29 38.64
C ARG A 199 4.06 -1.43 38.57
N ASN A 200 3.35 -1.47 37.44
CA ASN A 200 2.16 -0.67 37.21
C ASN A 200 0.96 -1.16 38.06
N SER A 201 0.86 -2.47 38.30
CA SER A 201 -0.16 -3.06 39.17
C SER A 201 0.11 -2.80 40.66
N ASN A 202 1.37 -2.73 41.10
CA ASN A 202 1.72 -2.45 42.49
C ASN A 202 1.77 -0.94 42.83
N GLY A 203 1.88 -0.07 41.82
CA GLY A 203 1.86 1.40 41.98
C GLY A 203 0.49 2.03 42.26
N ASN A 204 -0.59 1.23 42.31
CA ASN A 204 -1.96 1.71 42.46
C ASN A 204 -2.61 1.40 43.83
N GLN A 205 -1.81 1.07 44.85
CA GLN A 205 -2.28 0.89 46.23
C GLN A 205 -1.62 1.88 47.20
N SER A 206 -1.86 3.17 47.02
CA SER A 206 -1.70 4.15 48.10
C SER A 206 -2.49 5.43 47.81
N GLN A 207 -3.75 5.45 48.26
CA GLN A 207 -4.37 6.47 49.14
C GLN A 207 -5.92 6.48 49.01
N PRO A 208 -6.69 6.36 50.11
CA PRO A 208 -8.09 6.75 50.15
C PRO A 208 -8.20 8.16 50.75
N GLU A 209 -8.20 9.19 49.92
CA GLU A 209 -8.51 10.56 50.37
C GLU A 209 -9.98 10.87 50.03
N ASN A 210 -10.82 10.64 51.03
CA ASN A 210 -11.96 11.46 51.42
C ASN A 210 -12.45 12.51 50.41
N SER A 211 -13.55 12.22 49.71
CA SER A 211 -14.42 13.27 49.18
C SER A 211 -15.88 12.88 49.38
N SER A 212 -16.42 13.33 50.51
CA SER A 212 -17.86 13.43 50.72
C SER A 212 -18.43 14.49 49.77
N GLN A 213 -19.03 14.06 48.66
CA GLN A 213 -19.87 14.94 47.85
C GLN A 213 -21.17 14.22 47.44
N ARG A 214 -22.16 14.48 48.30
CA ARG A 214 -23.61 14.45 48.09
C ARG A 214 -24.05 14.34 46.63
N CYS A 215 -24.83 13.30 46.36
CA CYS A 215 -25.79 13.28 45.27
C CYS A 215 -26.80 14.41 45.46
N ASN A 216 -27.05 15.21 44.41
CA ASN A 216 -28.24 16.04 44.33
C ASN A 216 -28.91 15.77 42.98
N VAL A 217 -30.09 15.18 43.03
CA VAL A 217 -31.02 15.08 41.91
C VAL A 217 -31.97 16.27 42.03
N SER A 218 -32.05 17.07 40.99
CA SER A 218 -33.19 17.94 40.66
C SER A 218 -33.23 18.10 39.15
#